data_AF-A0A8J6IVP1-F1
#
_entry.id   AF-A0A8J6IVP1-F1
#
_cell.length_a   1.000
_cell.length_b   1.000
_cell.length_c   1.000
_cell.angle_alpha   90.00
_cell.angle_beta   90.00
_cell.angle_gamma   90.00
#
_symmetry.space_group_name_H-M   'P 1'
#
loop_
_entity.id
_entity.type
_entity.pdbx_description
1 polymer ?
#
loop_
_entity_poly.entity_id
_entity_poly.type
_entity_poly.pdbx_seq_one_letter_code
_entity_poly.pdbx_strand_id
1 'polypeptide(L)'
;MRLKDLLIFIVLLSIGCSARAQQAQSFDYPWPVEVFDLPVSDNKVQYRLYVRAPLRKVDKNAPVHCYYFLDALSNFTPAAAMSYNYEKFNYMPTGFFIGVGYTNEKDGNARTENRTRDYTPSQFTPDSKHFLFSALNHLLQ
;
A
#
# COMPACT_ATOMS: atom_id res chain seq x y z
N MET A 1 30.94 -39.24 -16.82
CA MET A 1 29.99 -38.98 -15.71
C MET A 1 29.18 -40.25 -15.50
N ARG A 2 29.21 -40.87 -14.32
CA ARG A 2 28.52 -42.17 -14.12
C ARG A 2 27.04 -41.90 -13.89
N LEU A 3 26.16 -42.82 -14.30
CA LEU A 3 24.69 -42.70 -14.20
C LEU A 3 24.21 -42.34 -12.77
N LYS A 4 24.96 -42.76 -11.75
CA LYS A 4 24.71 -42.45 -10.34
C LYS A 4 24.93 -40.97 -10.00
N ASP A 5 25.89 -40.32 -10.66
CA ASP A 5 26.24 -38.92 -10.42
C ASP A 5 25.17 -37.97 -11.02
N LEU A 6 24.58 -38.37 -12.16
CA LEU A 6 23.48 -37.63 -12.80
C LEU A 6 22.20 -37.69 -11.95
N LEU A 7 21.92 -38.83 -11.31
CA LEU A 7 20.74 -39.03 -10.48
C LEU A 7 20.77 -38.19 -9.20
N ILE A 8 21.94 -38.07 -8.56
CA ILE A 8 22.13 -37.22 -7.38
C ILE A 8 21.95 -35.74 -7.73
N PHE A 9 22.41 -35.32 -8.92
CA PHE A 9 22.26 -33.94 -9.39
C PHE A 9 20.80 -33.55 -9.65
N ILE A 10 20.00 -34.47 -10.23
CA ILE A 10 18.57 -34.24 -10.50
C ILE A 10 17.76 -34.21 -9.20
N VAL A 11 18.10 -35.05 -8.20
CA VAL A 11 17.44 -35.05 -6.89
C VAL A 11 17.77 -33.79 -6.09
N LEU A 12 19.01 -33.28 -6.16
CA LEU A 12 19.39 -32.03 -5.50
C LEU A 12 18.72 -30.80 -6.14
N LEU A 13 18.50 -30.79 -7.46
CA LEU A 13 17.80 -29.70 -8.15
C LEU A 13 16.29 -29.64 -7.84
N SER A 14 15.68 -30.76 -7.47
CA SER A 14 14.23 -30.83 -7.18
C SER A 14 13.87 -30.46 -5.73
N ILE A 15 14.85 -30.30 -4.85
CA ILE A 15 14.64 -29.85 -3.46
C ILE A 15 14.68 -28.30 -3.35
N GLY A 16 15.11 -27.59 -4.41
CA GLY A 16 15.43 -26.17 -4.35
C GLY A 16 14.29 -25.17 -4.54
N CYS A 17 13.03 -25.57 -4.77
CA CYS A 17 11.98 -24.59 -5.05
C CYS A 17 10.61 -24.94 -4.45
N SER A 18 10.60 -25.26 -3.15
CA SER A 18 9.41 -25.01 -2.36
C SER A 18 9.53 -23.62 -1.74
N ALA A 19 9.25 -22.58 -2.53
CA ALA A 19 8.87 -21.30 -1.97
C ALA A 19 7.58 -21.55 -1.18
N ARG A 20 7.70 -21.84 0.11
CA ARG A 20 6.56 -21.81 1.02
C ARG A 20 5.97 -20.42 0.85
N ALA A 21 4.77 -20.34 0.27
CA ALA A 21 3.94 -19.16 0.38
C ALA A 21 3.72 -18.96 1.88
N GLN A 22 4.55 -18.12 2.48
CA GLN A 22 4.46 -17.76 3.89
C GLN A 22 3.07 -17.12 4.02
N GLN A 23 2.15 -17.87 4.62
CA GLN A 23 0.79 -17.40 4.82
C GLN A 23 0.91 -16.11 5.63
N ALA A 24 0.53 -15.00 5.00
CA ALA A 24 0.66 -13.67 5.58
C ALA A 24 0.05 -13.71 6.98
N GLN A 25 0.85 -13.43 8.01
CA GLN A 25 0.33 -13.31 9.36
C GLN A 25 -0.68 -12.16 9.32
N SER A 26 -1.93 -12.43 9.76
CA SER A 26 -2.94 -11.37 9.80
C SER A 26 -2.43 -10.30 10.78
N PHE A 27 -2.25 -9.09 10.29
CA PHE A 27 -2.16 -7.95 11.18
C PHE A 27 -3.58 -7.76 11.73
N ASP A 28 -3.80 -8.15 12.98
CA ASP A 28 -5.13 -8.05 13.61
C ASP A 28 -5.41 -6.58 13.93
N TYR A 29 -6.19 -5.94 13.07
CA TYR A 29 -6.73 -4.62 13.31
C TYR A 29 -7.86 -4.69 14.36
N PRO A 30 -7.98 -3.73 15.29
CA PRO A 30 -9.08 -3.69 16.25
C PRO A 30 -10.46 -3.41 15.62
N TRP A 31 -10.50 -3.17 14.31
CA TRP A 31 -11.69 -2.89 13.52
C TRP A 31 -11.64 -3.69 12.21
N PRO A 32 -12.80 -3.94 11.55
CA PRO A 32 -12.82 -4.69 10.30
C PRO A 32 -12.03 -3.97 9.21
N VAL A 33 -10.98 -4.62 8.72
CA VAL A 33 -10.20 -4.21 7.56
C VAL A 33 -10.14 -5.39 6.61
N GLU A 34 -10.57 -5.17 5.38
CA GLU A 34 -10.43 -6.13 4.29
C GLU A 34 -9.08 -5.90 3.59
N VAL A 35 -8.38 -6.98 3.27
CA VAL A 35 -7.05 -6.90 2.64
C VAL A 35 -7.10 -7.63 1.30
N PHE A 36 -6.70 -6.92 0.25
CA PHE A 36 -6.72 -7.43 -1.12
C PHE A 36 -5.31 -7.38 -1.72
N ASP A 37 -4.80 -8.52 -2.17
CA ASP A 37 -3.60 -8.57 -2.99
C ASP A 37 -4.02 -8.37 -4.45
N LEU A 38 -3.54 -7.29 -5.07
CA LEU A 38 -3.82 -7.02 -6.47
C LEU A 38 -2.96 -7.89 -7.38
N PRO A 39 -3.39 -8.14 -8.64
CA PRO A 39 -2.53 -8.72 -9.66
C PRO A 39 -1.23 -7.92 -9.80
N VAL A 40 -0.17 -8.60 -10.25
CA VAL A 40 1.09 -7.93 -10.58
C VAL A 40 0.82 -6.92 -11.69
N SER A 41 1.10 -5.66 -11.42
CA SER A 41 0.90 -4.57 -12.37
C SER A 41 1.99 -4.54 -13.45
N ASP A 42 1.79 -3.71 -14.48
CA ASP A 42 2.71 -3.62 -15.63
C ASP A 42 4.14 -3.24 -15.23
N ASN A 43 4.30 -2.44 -14.17
CA ASN A 43 5.60 -2.06 -13.61
C ASN A 43 6.26 -3.17 -12.77
N LYS A 44 5.72 -4.39 -12.83
CA LYS A 44 6.19 -5.60 -12.12
C LYS A 44 6.09 -5.51 -10.60
N VAL A 45 5.27 -4.60 -10.08
CA VAL A 45 4.99 -4.53 -8.64
C VAL A 45 3.62 -5.07 -8.32
N GLN A 46 3.59 -5.82 -7.22
CA GLN A 46 2.38 -6.38 -6.67
C GLN A 46 1.93 -5.51 -5.49
N TYR A 47 0.80 -4.85 -5.68
CA TYR A 47 0.23 -3.95 -4.68
C TYR A 47 -0.72 -4.71 -3.74
N ARG A 48 -0.88 -4.15 -2.54
CA ARG A 48 -1.83 -4.60 -1.55
C ARG A 48 -2.71 -3.43 -1.14
N LEU A 49 -4.02 -3.66 -1.15
CA LEU A 49 -5.00 -2.72 -0.63
C LEU A 49 -5.45 -3.13 0.77
N TYR A 50 -5.59 -2.15 1.65
CA TYR A 50 -6.20 -2.27 2.96
C TYR A 50 -7.45 -1.41 2.96
N VAL A 51 -8.62 -2.01 3.10
CA VAL A 51 -9.90 -1.32 2.94
C VAL A 51 -10.67 -1.39 4.25
N ARG A 52 -10.90 -0.23 4.83
CA ARG A 52 -11.85 -0.07 5.93
C ARG A 52 -13.13 0.51 5.34
N ALA A 53 -14.15 -0.34 5.30
CA ALA A 53 -15.46 0.02 4.79
C ALA A 53 -16.15 1.07 5.70
N PRO A 54 -17.11 1.85 5.16
CA PRO A 54 -17.87 2.78 5.97
C PRO A 54 -18.65 2.08 7.09
N LEU A 55 -18.75 2.71 8.26
CA LEU A 55 -19.46 2.13 9.41
C LEU A 55 -20.98 2.17 9.24
N ARG A 56 -21.45 3.18 8.50
CA ARG A 56 -22.87 3.41 8.23
C ARG A 56 -23.20 3.03 6.80
N LYS A 57 -24.46 2.66 6.58
CA LYS A 57 -24.96 2.43 5.22
C LYS A 57 -24.79 3.70 4.40
N VAL A 58 -24.10 3.55 3.28
CA VAL A 58 -23.97 4.59 2.27
C VAL A 58 -25.27 4.61 1.45
N ASP A 59 -25.87 5.79 1.30
CA ASP A 59 -26.98 5.97 0.37
C ASP A 59 -26.47 5.77 -1.06
N LYS A 60 -27.14 4.90 -1.82
CA LYS A 60 -26.76 4.57 -3.20
C LYS A 60 -26.83 5.78 -4.14
N ASN A 61 -27.62 6.79 -3.78
CA ASN A 61 -27.79 8.00 -4.58
C ASN A 61 -26.90 9.16 -4.09
N ALA A 62 -26.17 8.99 -2.99
CA ALA A 62 -25.29 10.01 -2.44
C ALA A 62 -23.83 9.80 -2.92
N PRO A 63 -23.06 10.89 -3.08
CA PRO A 63 -21.63 10.78 -3.34
C PRO A 63 -20.94 10.06 -2.18
N VAL A 64 -20.04 9.14 -2.52
CA VAL A 64 -19.26 8.37 -1.55
C VAL A 64 -17.88 8.97 -1.42
N HIS A 65 -17.44 9.24 -0.18
CA HIS A 65 -16.09 9.71 0.07
C HIS A 65 -15.11 8.52 0.09
N CYS A 66 -14.00 8.65 -0.63
CA CYS A 66 -12.92 7.68 -0.63
C CYS A 66 -11.61 8.40 -0.27
N TYR A 67 -10.93 7.92 0.76
CA TYR A 67 -9.67 8.48 1.24
C TYR A 67 -8.55 7.48 0.96
N TYR A 68 -7.58 7.89 0.15
CA TYR A 68 -6.45 7.06 -0.24
C TYR A 68 -5.21 7.43 0.57
N PHE A 69 -4.58 6.41 1.17
CA PHE A 69 -3.36 6.56 1.97
C PHE A 69 -2.25 5.80 1.29
N LEU A 70 -1.31 6.53 0.70
CA LEU A 70 -0.06 5.96 0.22
C LEU A 70 0.79 5.50 1.41
N ASP A 71 1.62 4.49 1.20
CA ASP A 71 2.41 3.86 2.26
C ASP A 71 1.52 3.38 3.42
N ALA A 72 0.68 2.39 3.10
CA ALA A 72 -0.29 1.86 4.05
C ALA A 72 0.34 1.37 5.36
N LEU A 73 1.55 0.80 5.31
CA LEU A 73 2.22 0.27 6.50
C LEU A 73 2.40 1.34 7.59
N SER A 74 2.75 2.56 7.20
CA SER A 74 2.94 3.68 8.13
C SER A 74 1.67 4.50 8.36
N ASN A 75 0.88 4.73 7.30
CA ASN A 75 -0.16 5.76 7.33
C ASN A 75 -1.57 5.20 7.51
N PHE A 76 -1.85 3.97 7.05
CA PHE A 76 -3.21 3.45 7.04
C PHE A 76 -3.72 3.12 8.44
N THR A 77 -2.92 2.45 9.27
CA THR A 77 -3.33 2.05 10.63
C THR A 77 -3.82 3.24 11.48
N PRO A 78 -3.04 4.34 11.65
CA PRO A 78 -3.53 5.49 12.41
C PRO A 78 -4.72 6.18 11.73
N ALA A 79 -4.75 6.28 10.39
CA ALA A 79 -5.87 6.88 9.67
C ALA A 79 -7.18 6.08 9.83
N ALA A 80 -7.11 4.76 9.76
CA ALA A 80 -8.25 3.87 9.96
C ALA A 80 -8.76 3.93 11.42
N ALA A 81 -7.85 4.01 12.40
CA ALA A 81 -8.19 4.18 13.82
C ALA A 81 -8.93 5.50 14.09
N MET A 82 -8.39 6.61 13.58
CA MET A 82 -8.98 7.93 13.77
C MET A 82 -10.32 8.02 13.06
N SER A 83 -10.38 7.63 11.78
CA SER A 83 -11.61 7.67 11.02
C SER A 83 -12.72 6.80 11.61
N TYR A 84 -12.40 5.64 12.19
CA TYR A 84 -13.36 4.82 12.94
C TYR A 84 -14.08 5.64 14.01
N ASN A 85 -13.32 6.32 14.87
CA ASN A 85 -13.90 7.12 15.94
C ASN A 85 -14.66 8.32 15.41
N TYR A 86 -14.09 9.06 14.46
CA TYR A 86 -14.71 10.27 13.92
C TYR A 86 -16.02 9.96 13.19
N GLU A 87 -16.09 8.88 12.42
CA GLU A 87 -17.33 8.47 11.77
C GLU A 87 -18.36 7.97 12.78
N LYS A 88 -17.93 7.18 13.78
CA LYS A 88 -18.82 6.67 14.84
C LYS A 88 -19.50 7.80 15.61
N PHE A 89 -18.80 8.90 15.86
CA PHE A 89 -19.33 10.09 16.54
C PHE A 89 -19.88 11.16 15.58
N ASN A 90 -20.00 10.84 14.29
CA ASN A 90 -20.54 11.74 13.26
C ASN A 90 -19.78 13.08 13.10
N TYR A 91 -18.48 13.10 13.42
CA TYR A 91 -17.60 14.25 13.20
C TYR A 91 -17.05 14.31 11.77
N MET A 92 -17.25 13.26 10.97
CA MET A 92 -16.86 13.24 9.59
C MET A 92 -17.88 12.49 8.71
N PRO A 93 -17.91 12.77 7.40
CA PRO A 93 -18.72 12.00 6.46
C PRO A 93 -18.34 10.51 6.46
N THR A 94 -19.32 9.66 6.19
CA THR A 94 -19.13 8.23 5.97
C THR A 94 -18.38 8.00 4.65
N GLY A 95 -17.39 7.12 4.67
CA GLY A 95 -16.55 6.88 3.49
C GLY A 95 -15.65 5.66 3.60
N PHE A 96 -15.05 5.30 2.48
CA PHE A 96 -14.03 4.26 2.39
C PHE A 96 -12.66 4.81 2.74
N PHE A 97 -11.92 4.07 3.55
CA PHE A 97 -10.52 4.36 3.85
C PHE A 97 -9.67 3.27 3.22
N ILE A 98 -8.78 3.67 2.31
CA ILE A 98 -8.07 2.76 1.41
C ILE A 98 -6.57 3.01 1.57
N GLY A 99 -5.89 2.10 2.24
CA GLY A 99 -4.43 2.06 2.28
C GLY A 99 -3.88 1.37 1.03
N VAL A 100 -2.90 1.99 0.39
CA VAL A 100 -2.14 1.42 -0.72
C VAL A 100 -0.73 1.09 -0.22
N GLY A 101 -0.40 -0.19 -0.20
CA GLY A 101 0.93 -0.69 0.13
C GLY A 101 1.39 -1.75 -0.88
N TYR A 102 2.43 -2.49 -0.52
CA TYR A 102 2.97 -3.54 -1.37
C TYR A 102 2.79 -4.91 -0.70
N THR A 103 2.54 -5.97 -1.49
CA THR A 103 2.26 -7.31 -0.93
C THR A 103 3.44 -7.86 -0.13
N ASN A 104 4.65 -7.47 -0.50
CA ASN A 104 5.91 -7.87 0.11
C ASN A 104 6.30 -7.01 1.33
N GLU A 105 5.44 -6.09 1.79
CA GLU A 105 5.56 -5.40 3.08
C GLU A 105 4.87 -6.16 4.23
N LYS A 106 4.29 -7.34 3.95
CA LYS A 106 3.77 -8.28 4.96
C LYS A 106 4.76 -8.58 6.09
N ASP A 107 6.06 -8.53 5.79
CA ASP A 107 7.14 -8.83 6.73
C ASP A 107 7.58 -7.61 7.56
N GLY A 108 6.86 -6.48 7.47
CA GLY A 108 7.17 -5.24 8.21
C GLY A 108 8.33 -4.42 7.62
N ASN A 109 8.91 -4.85 6.50
CA ASN A 109 10.01 -4.14 5.85
C ASN A 109 9.48 -3.21 4.76
N ALA A 110 9.70 -1.90 4.92
CA ALA A 110 9.37 -0.90 3.93
C ALA A 110 10.17 -1.10 2.63
N ARG A 111 9.50 -1.09 1.47
CA ARG A 111 10.15 -1.19 0.15
C ARG A 111 10.50 0.20 -0.40
N THR A 112 11.59 0.76 0.07
CA THR A 112 12.07 2.10 -0.34
C THR A 112 12.19 2.25 -1.85
N GLU A 113 12.62 1.20 -2.57
CA GLU A 113 12.76 1.21 -4.03
C GLU A 113 11.42 1.41 -4.76
N ASN A 114 10.40 0.62 -4.40
CA ASN A 114 9.06 0.75 -4.99
C ASN A 114 8.46 2.13 -4.69
N ARG A 115 8.58 2.58 -3.44
CA ARG A 115 8.11 3.91 -3.00
C ARG A 115 8.81 5.03 -3.75
N THR A 116 10.14 4.95 -3.89
CA THR A 116 10.93 5.95 -4.60
C THR A 116 10.48 6.04 -6.05
N ARG A 117 10.32 4.90 -6.73
CA ARG A 117 9.80 4.87 -8.10
C ARG A 117 8.39 5.47 -8.20
N ASP A 118 7.48 5.05 -7.31
CA ASP A 118 6.07 5.42 -7.43
C ASP A 118 5.78 6.88 -7.02
N TYR A 119 6.59 7.44 -6.12
CA TYR A 119 6.39 8.80 -5.61
C TYR A 119 7.27 9.85 -6.29
N THR A 120 8.26 9.42 -7.10
CA THR A 120 9.15 10.34 -7.81
C THR A 120 8.73 10.42 -9.28
N PRO A 121 8.21 11.57 -9.75
CA PRO A 121 7.90 11.74 -11.16
C PRO A 121 9.18 11.66 -12.01
N SER A 122 9.12 11.01 -13.17
CA SER A 122 10.26 10.88 -14.10
C SER A 122 10.69 12.20 -14.74
N GLN A 123 9.76 13.15 -14.81
CA GLN A 123 10.00 14.52 -15.24
C GLN A 123 9.32 15.45 -14.24
N PHE A 124 10.11 16.35 -13.67
CA PHE A 124 9.59 17.47 -12.89
C PHE A 124 9.63 18.70 -13.79
N THR A 125 8.46 19.14 -14.26
CA THR A 125 8.34 20.43 -14.94
C THR A 125 7.81 21.44 -13.93
N PRO A 126 8.69 22.22 -13.28
CA PRO A 126 8.24 23.22 -12.34
C PRO A 126 7.40 24.27 -13.05
N ASP A 127 6.16 24.48 -12.62
CA ASP A 127 5.41 25.69 -12.95
C ASP A 127 5.42 26.66 -11.75
N SER A 128 5.08 27.92 -12.00
CA SER A 128 5.06 28.98 -10.98
C SER A 128 4.07 28.74 -9.83
N LYS A 129 3.23 27.70 -9.89
CA LYS A 129 2.30 27.26 -8.84
C LYS A 129 2.87 26.12 -7.99
N HIS A 130 3.95 25.46 -8.42
CA HIS A 130 4.55 24.32 -7.72
C HIS A 130 5.52 24.74 -6.60
N PHE A 131 5.89 26.01 -6.52
CA PHE A 131 6.72 26.54 -5.45
C PHE A 131 5.99 27.62 -4.65
N LEU A 132 5.95 27.46 -3.32
CA LEU A 132 5.58 28.54 -2.37
C LEU A 132 6.66 29.65 -2.28
N PHE A 133 7.61 29.71 -3.23
CA PHE A 133 8.76 30.62 -3.19
C PHE A 133 8.49 32.04 -3.71
N SER A 134 7.23 32.43 -3.97
CA SER A 134 6.94 33.83 -4.34
C SER A 134 7.05 34.82 -3.17
N ALA A 135 7.27 34.36 -1.93
CA ALA A 135 7.31 35.22 -0.75
C ALA A 135 8.70 35.76 -0.36
N LEU A 136 9.80 35.31 -1.00
CA LEU A 136 11.16 35.76 -0.61
C LEU A 136 11.72 36.94 -1.44
N ASN A 137 11.18 37.20 -2.64
CA ASN A 137 11.73 38.26 -3.50
C ASN A 137 11.24 39.69 -3.17
N HIS A 138 10.26 39.84 -2.28
CA HIS A 138 9.80 41.16 -1.81
C HIS A 138 10.48 41.66 -0.53
N LEU A 139 11.34 40.85 0.10
CA LEU A 139 12.07 41.21 1.32
C LEU A 139 13.56 41.55 1.06
N LEU A 140 13.98 41.58 -0.20
CA LEU A 140 15.36 41.91 -0.61
C LEU A 140 15.42 43.07 -1.63
N GLN A 141 14.37 43.87 -1.73
CA GLN A 141 14.38 45.19 -2.38
C GLN A 141 14.05 46.24 -1.33
#